data_AF-A0AAV1VQE1-F1
#
_entry.id   AF-A0AAV1VQE1-F1
#
_cell.length_a   1.000
_cell.length_b   1.000
_cell.length_c   1.000
_cell.angle_alpha   90.00
_cell.angle_beta   90.00
_cell.angle_gamma   90.00
#
_symmetry.space_group_name_H-M   'P 1'
#
loop_
_entity.id
_entity.type
_entity.pdbx_description
1 polymer ?
#
loop_
_entity_poly.entity_id
_entity_poly.type
_entity_poly.pdbx_seq_one_letter_code
_entity_poly.pdbx_strand_id
1 'polypeptide(L)'
;MASVLNDGKPDIFLTVTCNPSWSEITSELQDFQTAQDRPDLTTRIFRSKFEQLRADVIDKGVLGNVKSYMYVTEFQKRGLPHVHMLLILENNDKLCSPEEYDEIVRVEIPHYEEEPQLHHAVLKHMIHGPYGPDRVAMEVHRWINTDEIQQYVDARWICAPESLWKIYAFNLY
;
A
#
# COMPACT_ATOMS: atom_id res chain seq x y z
N MET A 1 -19.98 -13.59 -6.58
CA MET A 1 -18.88 -13.92 -5.65
C MET A 1 -19.09 -15.35 -5.12
N ALA A 2 -18.65 -16.37 -5.87
CA ALA A 2 -18.80 -17.77 -5.46
C ALA A 2 -17.79 -18.16 -4.36
N SER A 3 -16.58 -17.61 -4.41
CA SER A 3 -15.51 -17.91 -3.45
C SER A 3 -15.83 -17.43 -2.03
N VAL A 4 -16.45 -16.26 -1.85
CA VAL A 4 -16.84 -15.77 -0.50
C VAL A 4 -17.90 -16.67 0.15
N LEU A 5 -18.79 -17.26 -0.65
CA LEU A 5 -19.81 -18.18 -0.17
C LEU A 5 -19.23 -19.53 0.27
N ASN A 6 -18.15 -19.99 -0.37
CA ASN A 6 -17.55 -21.31 -0.12
C ASN A 6 -16.38 -21.26 0.86
N ASP A 7 -15.56 -20.21 0.79
CA ASP A 7 -14.27 -20.12 1.49
C ASP A 7 -14.31 -19.14 2.67
N GLY A 8 -15.37 -18.33 2.77
CA GLY A 8 -15.56 -17.34 3.83
C GLY A 8 -15.15 -15.93 3.43
N LYS A 9 -15.12 -15.03 4.43
CA LYS A 9 -14.72 -13.63 4.24
C LYS A 9 -13.21 -13.52 3.98
N PRO A 10 -12.76 -12.53 3.20
CA PRO A 10 -11.33 -12.23 3.04
C PRO A 10 -10.71 -11.77 4.35
N ASP A 11 -9.44 -12.15 4.55
CA ASP A 11 -8.64 -11.81 5.73
C ASP A 11 -7.67 -10.66 5.42
N ILE A 12 -7.07 -10.63 4.22
CA ILE A 12 -6.15 -9.56 3.79
C ILE A 12 -6.64 -8.94 2.47
N PHE A 13 -6.57 -7.60 2.39
CA PHE A 13 -6.77 -6.84 1.16
C PHE A 13 -5.47 -6.18 0.72
N LEU A 14 -4.95 -6.59 -0.43
CA LEU A 14 -3.74 -6.04 -1.02
C LEU A 14 -4.08 -5.14 -2.20
N THR A 15 -3.39 -4.00 -2.24
CA THR A 15 -3.47 -3.06 -3.34
C THR A 15 -2.09 -2.90 -3.97
N VAL A 16 -1.99 -3.09 -5.29
CA VAL A 16 -0.73 -2.99 -6.03
C VAL A 16 -0.86 -1.93 -7.11
N THR A 17 -0.05 -0.89 -7.01
CA THR A 17 -0.08 0.27 -7.92
C THR A 17 1.14 0.27 -8.82
N CYS A 18 0.95 0.47 -10.13
CA CYS A 18 2.06 0.65 -11.05
C CYS A 18 2.86 1.91 -10.72
N ASN A 19 4.18 1.75 -10.53
CA ASN A 19 5.09 2.88 -10.36
C ASN A 19 5.69 3.24 -11.73
N PRO A 20 5.34 4.40 -12.32
CA PRO A 20 5.87 4.82 -13.63
C PRO A 20 7.37 5.13 -13.59
N SER A 21 7.96 5.28 -12.39
CA SER A 21 9.38 5.59 -12.19
C SER A 21 10.26 4.34 -12.09
N TRP A 22 9.73 3.13 -12.32
CA TRP A 22 10.56 1.92 -12.40
C TRP A 22 11.59 2.04 -13.52
N SER A 23 12.83 1.66 -13.23
CA SER A 23 13.95 1.79 -14.18
C SER A 23 13.73 1.00 -15.47
N GLU A 24 13.04 -0.14 -15.38
CA GLU A 24 12.66 -0.97 -16.52
C GLU A 24 11.70 -0.25 -17.47
N ILE A 25 10.91 0.72 -16.97
CA ILE A 25 10.07 1.57 -17.79
C ILE A 25 10.93 2.72 -18.32
N THR A 26 11.56 3.48 -17.42
CA THR A 26 12.22 4.75 -17.79
C THR A 26 13.43 4.58 -18.69
N SER A 27 14.13 3.45 -18.63
CA SER A 27 15.25 3.14 -19.53
C SER A 27 14.83 2.91 -20.99
N GLU A 28 13.56 2.58 -21.23
CA GLU A 28 13.00 2.29 -22.55
C GLU A 28 12.18 3.46 -23.13
N LEU A 29 12.14 4.60 -22.41
CA LEU A 29 11.49 5.82 -22.86
C LEU A 29 12.44 6.68 -23.70
N GLN A 30 11.90 7.27 -24.76
CA GLN A 30 12.59 8.34 -25.50
C GLN A 30 12.53 9.67 -24.71
N ASP A 31 13.41 10.63 -25.02
CA ASP A 31 13.57 11.90 -24.28
C ASP A 31 12.26 12.70 -24.07
N PHE A 32 11.30 12.56 -24.98
CA PHE A 32 10.00 13.24 -24.95
C PHE A 32 8.82 12.34 -24.56
N GLN A 33 9.08 11.07 -24.24
CA GLN A 33 8.05 10.12 -23.81
C GLN A 33 7.95 10.08 -22.29
N THR A 34 6.71 10.03 -21.82
CA THR A 34 6.38 9.64 -20.46
C THR A 34 5.97 8.18 -20.41
N ALA A 35 5.94 7.58 -19.22
CA ALA A 35 5.44 6.22 -19.03
C ALA A 35 3.99 6.04 -19.57
N GLN A 36 3.18 7.11 -19.56
CA GLN A 36 1.79 7.08 -20.04
C GLN A 36 1.71 6.99 -21.57
N ASP A 37 2.74 7.48 -22.28
CA ASP A 37 2.83 7.39 -23.74
C ASP A 37 3.20 5.97 -24.21
N ARG A 38 3.65 5.10 -23.29
CA ARG A 38 4.03 3.71 -23.53
C ARG A 38 3.24 2.73 -22.65
N PRO A 39 1.90 2.63 -22.82
CA PRO A 39 1.06 1.75 -22.02
C PRO A 39 1.41 0.26 -22.19
N ASP A 40 2.06 -0.11 -23.30
CA ASP A 40 2.61 -1.44 -23.54
C ASP A 40 3.71 -1.80 -22.55
N LEU A 41 4.63 -0.86 -22.26
CA LEU A 41 5.71 -1.04 -21.30
C LEU A 41 5.19 -1.11 -19.87
N THR A 42 4.36 -0.13 -19.48
CA THR A 42 3.80 -0.06 -18.12
C THR A 42 3.00 -1.31 -17.79
N THR A 43 2.15 -1.78 -18.71
CA THR A 43 1.34 -2.99 -18.51
C THR A 43 2.20 -4.25 -18.40
N ARG A 44 3.20 -4.41 -19.28
CA ARG A 44 4.08 -5.59 -19.28
C ARG A 44 4.93 -5.67 -18.02
N ILE A 45 5.56 -4.56 -17.64
CA ILE A 45 6.43 -4.51 -16.47
C ILE A 45 5.63 -4.65 -15.19
N PHE A 46 4.49 -3.95 -15.09
CA PHE A 46 3.56 -4.12 -13.96
C PHE A 46 3.10 -5.56 -13.81
N ARG A 47 2.67 -6.21 -14.90
CA ARG A 47 2.27 -7.62 -14.86
C ARG A 47 3.40 -8.51 -14.36
N SER A 48 4.63 -8.31 -14.85
CA SER A 48 5.79 -9.09 -14.40
C SER A 48 6.07 -8.92 -12.90
N LYS A 49 6.03 -7.69 -12.40
CA LYS A 49 6.20 -7.37 -10.96
C LYS A 49 5.06 -7.95 -10.12
N PHE A 50 3.83 -7.87 -10.60
CA PHE A 50 2.65 -8.40 -9.91
C PHE A 50 2.68 -9.94 -9.83
N GLU A 51 3.07 -10.65 -10.89
CA GLU A 51 3.19 -12.12 -10.85
C GLU A 51 4.30 -12.57 -9.89
N GLN A 52 5.39 -11.81 -9.76
CA GLN A 52 6.42 -12.06 -8.75
C GLN A 52 5.86 -11.90 -7.33
N LEU A 53 5.19 -10.78 -7.05
CA LEU A 53 4.54 -10.55 -5.76
C LEU A 53 3.51 -11.63 -5.45
N ARG A 54 2.70 -12.03 -6.44
CA ARG A 54 1.73 -13.10 -6.29
C ARG A 54 2.40 -14.43 -5.95
N ALA A 55 3.50 -14.79 -6.62
CA ALA A 55 4.24 -16.01 -6.28
C ALA A 55 4.81 -15.96 -4.86
N ASP A 56 5.31 -14.82 -4.42
CA ASP A 56 5.78 -14.64 -3.04
C ASP A 56 4.64 -14.83 -2.03
N VAL A 57 3.49 -14.19 -2.27
CA VAL A 57 2.34 -14.21 -1.35
C VAL A 57 1.65 -15.58 -1.34
N ILE A 58 1.40 -16.17 -2.52
CA ILE A 58 0.60 -17.39 -2.66
C ILE A 58 1.46 -18.64 -2.53
N ASP A 59 2.60 -18.71 -3.23
CA ASP A 59 3.38 -19.94 -3.33
C ASP A 59 4.41 -20.06 -2.20
N LYS A 60 5.01 -18.94 -1.78
CA LYS A 60 5.96 -18.91 -0.65
C LYS A 60 5.29 -18.63 0.69
N GLY A 61 4.01 -18.24 0.69
CA GLY A 61 3.23 -18.01 1.91
C GLY A 61 3.79 -16.87 2.78
N VAL A 62 4.35 -15.80 2.20
CA VAL A 62 4.95 -14.71 2.99
C VAL A 62 3.97 -14.00 3.92
N LEU A 63 2.66 -14.12 3.66
CA LEU A 63 1.58 -13.58 4.50
C LEU A 63 0.73 -14.70 5.13
N GLY A 64 1.30 -15.90 5.27
CA GLY A 64 0.58 -17.11 5.67
C GLY A 64 0.07 -17.94 4.50
N ASN A 65 -0.43 -19.14 4.78
CA ASN A 65 -0.96 -20.03 3.75
C ASN A 65 -2.29 -19.52 3.19
N VAL A 66 -2.34 -19.32 1.88
CA VAL A 66 -3.54 -18.81 1.19
C VAL A 66 -4.41 -19.96 0.71
N LYS A 67 -5.61 -20.08 1.30
CA LYS A 67 -6.62 -21.05 0.86
C LYS A 67 -7.22 -20.68 -0.49
N SER A 68 -7.52 -19.40 -0.68
CA SER A 68 -8.23 -18.88 -1.84
C SER A 68 -7.91 -17.40 -2.03
N TYR A 69 -7.84 -16.94 -3.27
CA TYR A 69 -7.63 -15.53 -3.58
C TYR A 69 -8.40 -15.12 -4.83
N MET A 70 -8.67 -13.84 -4.94
CA MET A 70 -9.27 -13.23 -6.12
C MET A 70 -8.63 -11.86 -6.32
N TYR A 71 -8.45 -11.47 -7.57
CA TYR A 71 -7.96 -10.14 -7.88
C TYR A 71 -8.62 -9.58 -9.12
N VAL A 72 -8.68 -8.25 -9.19
CA VAL A 72 -9.14 -7.49 -10.34
C VAL A 72 -8.05 -6.51 -10.72
N THR A 73 -7.74 -6.45 -12.01
CA THR A 73 -6.89 -5.40 -12.57
C THR A 73 -7.76 -4.28 -13.12
N GLU A 74 -7.50 -3.07 -12.67
CA GLU A 74 -8.16 -1.85 -13.10
C GLU A 74 -7.12 -0.88 -13.67
N PHE A 75 -7.56 0.02 -14.55
CA PHE A 75 -6.71 1.09 -15.06
C PHE A 75 -7.15 2.40 -14.42
N GLN A 76 -6.28 2.95 -13.57
CA GLN A 76 -6.54 4.23 -12.90
C GLN A 76 -6.44 5.40 -13.89
N LYS A 77 -6.75 6.62 -13.42
CA LYS A 77 -6.60 7.85 -14.21
C LYS A 77 -5.20 7.87 -14.83
N ARG A 78 -5.14 8.20 -16.13
CA ARG A 78 -3.93 8.18 -16.98
C ARG A 78 -3.46 6.78 -17.43
N GLY A 79 -4.29 5.76 -17.27
CA GLY A 79 -4.08 4.44 -17.88
C GLY A 79 -3.02 3.58 -17.20
N LEU A 80 -2.65 3.88 -15.95
CA LEU A 80 -1.75 3.03 -15.20
C LEU A 80 -2.50 1.84 -14.60
N PRO A 81 -1.98 0.61 -14.73
CA PRO A 81 -2.62 -0.56 -14.16
C PRO A 81 -2.49 -0.57 -12.63
N HIS A 82 -3.51 -1.13 -12.02
CA HIS A 82 -3.71 -1.22 -10.59
C HIS A 82 -4.38 -2.55 -10.26
N VAL A 83 -4.01 -3.19 -9.17
CA VAL A 83 -4.64 -4.45 -8.75
C VAL A 83 -5.21 -4.31 -7.36
N HIS A 84 -6.45 -4.75 -7.22
CA HIS A 84 -7.07 -5.08 -5.95
C HIS A 84 -7.10 -6.59 -5.80
N MET A 85 -6.47 -7.12 -4.75
CA MET A 85 -6.39 -8.53 -4.44
C MET A 85 -6.96 -8.80 -3.05
N LEU A 86 -7.80 -9.82 -2.95
CA LEU A 86 -8.32 -10.34 -1.70
C LEU A 86 -7.72 -11.71 -1.45
N LEU A 87 -7.23 -11.93 -0.23
CA LEU A 87 -6.70 -13.20 0.25
C LEU A 87 -7.62 -13.76 1.34
N ILE A 88 -7.92 -15.06 1.23
CA ILE A 88 -8.55 -15.86 2.26
C ILE A 88 -7.49 -16.84 2.74
N LEU A 89 -7.09 -16.72 4.00
CA LEU A 89 -6.05 -17.55 4.61
C LEU A 89 -6.63 -18.88 5.11
N GLU A 90 -5.79 -19.89 5.17
CA GLU A 90 -6.09 -21.15 5.85
C GLU A 90 -6.39 -20.90 7.34
N ASN A 91 -7.21 -21.76 7.95
CA ASN A 91 -7.69 -21.53 9.32
C ASN A 91 -6.56 -21.38 10.37
N ASN A 92 -5.42 -22.05 10.15
CA ASN A 92 -4.27 -21.99 11.06
C ASN A 92 -3.43 -20.72 10.88
N ASP A 93 -3.62 -19.98 9.79
CA ASP A 93 -2.88 -18.77 9.43
C ASP A 93 -3.76 -17.51 9.54
N LYS A 94 -5.00 -17.65 10.02
CA LYS A 94 -5.90 -16.52 10.19
C LYS A 94 -5.44 -15.61 11.33
N LEU A 95 -5.33 -14.31 11.02
CA LEU A 95 -5.00 -13.26 11.97
C LEU A 95 -6.21 -12.98 12.90
N CYS A 96 -6.09 -13.44 14.14
CA CYS A 96 -7.12 -13.44 15.18
C CYS A 96 -6.81 -12.48 16.34
N SER A 97 -5.59 -11.94 16.45
CA SER A 97 -5.22 -10.95 17.47
C SER A 97 -4.59 -9.69 16.89
N PRO A 98 -4.67 -8.52 17.57
CA PRO A 98 -4.01 -7.29 17.13
C PRO A 98 -2.50 -7.46 16.92
N GLU A 99 -1.85 -8.23 17.78
CA GLU A 99 -0.40 -8.46 17.73
C GLU A 99 0.01 -9.18 16.43
N GLU A 100 -0.81 -10.13 15.96
CA GLU A 100 -0.58 -10.82 14.67
C GLU A 100 -0.73 -9.87 13.47
N TYR A 101 -1.59 -8.85 13.57
CA TYR A 101 -1.67 -7.80 12.54
C TYR A 101 -0.44 -6.89 12.58
N ASP A 102 0.07 -6.55 13.75
CA ASP A 102 1.26 -5.70 13.91
C ASP A 102 2.53 -6.38 13.38
N GLU A 103 2.57 -7.73 13.38
CA GLU A 103 3.68 -8.50 12.78
C GLU A 103 3.74 -8.36 11.24
N ILE A 104 2.59 -8.21 10.58
CA ILE A 104 2.52 -8.15 9.11
C ILE A 104 2.37 -6.73 8.56
N VAL A 105 1.87 -5.78 9.36
CA VAL A 105 1.65 -4.39 8.97
C VAL A 105 2.41 -3.47 9.91
N ARG A 106 3.43 -2.80 9.38
CA ARG A 106 4.22 -1.79 10.12
C ARG A 106 4.03 -0.41 9.51
N VAL A 107 3.69 0.57 10.35
CA VAL A 107 3.49 2.00 9.96
C VAL A 107 4.67 2.88 10.42
N GLU A 108 5.74 2.25 10.90
CA GLU A 108 6.92 2.95 11.40
C GLU A 108 7.96 3.15 10.31
N ILE A 109 8.80 4.17 10.47
CA ILE A 109 10.02 4.31 9.68
C ILE A 109 11.05 3.35 10.29
N PRO A 110 11.55 2.34 9.53
CA PRO A 110 12.54 1.40 10.03
C PRO A 110 13.80 2.11 10.50
N HIS A 111 14.51 1.57 11.50
CA HIS A 111 15.78 2.16 11.92
C HIS A 111 16.85 1.96 10.85
N TYR A 112 17.59 3.02 10.53
CA TYR A 112 18.62 3.00 9.48
C TYR A 112 19.73 1.97 9.77
N GLU A 113 20.11 1.81 11.05
CA GLU A 113 21.20 0.93 11.46
C GLU A 113 20.82 -0.56 11.37
N GLU A 114 19.53 -0.89 11.54
CA GLU A 114 19.04 -2.26 11.54
C GLU A 114 18.57 -2.68 10.12
N GLU A 115 17.84 -1.81 9.44
CA GLU A 115 17.16 -2.10 8.18
C GLU A 115 17.39 -0.99 7.14
N PRO A 116 18.64 -0.75 6.71
CA PRO A 116 18.97 0.39 5.87
C PRO A 116 18.21 0.37 4.54
N GLN A 117 18.01 -0.80 3.93
CA GLN A 117 17.30 -0.91 2.65
C GLN A 117 15.82 -0.53 2.79
N LEU A 118 15.16 -1.04 3.83
CA LEU A 118 13.74 -0.75 4.08
C LEU A 118 13.56 0.71 4.50
N HIS A 119 14.46 1.25 5.32
CA HIS A 119 14.48 2.66 5.69
C HIS A 119 14.49 3.57 4.45
N HIS A 120 15.41 3.32 3.49
CA HIS A 120 15.45 4.09 2.25
C HIS A 120 14.20 3.91 1.40
N ALA A 121 13.67 2.69 1.30
CA ALA A 121 12.47 2.41 0.53
C ALA A 121 11.24 3.16 1.09
N VAL A 122 11.04 3.11 2.41
CA VAL A 122 9.94 3.80 3.11
C VAL A 122 10.08 5.32 2.94
N LEU A 123 11.27 5.89 3.19
CA LEU A 123 11.48 7.33 3.01
C LEU A 123 11.27 7.79 1.55
N LYS A 124 11.63 6.97 0.58
CA LYS A 124 11.51 7.32 -0.85
C LYS A 124 10.09 7.18 -1.38
N HIS A 125 9.34 6.18 -0.91
CA HIS A 125 8.08 5.77 -1.55
C HIS A 125 6.83 5.98 -0.69
N MET A 126 6.97 5.98 0.64
CA MET A 126 5.84 6.10 1.58
C MET A 126 5.77 7.48 2.24
N ILE A 127 6.89 8.19 2.34
CA ILE A 127 6.92 9.57 2.82
C ILE A 127 6.77 10.50 1.62
N HIS A 128 5.63 11.18 1.55
CA HIS A 128 5.48 12.28 0.62
C HIS A 128 6.24 13.48 1.19
N GLY A 129 7.27 13.95 0.47
CA GLY A 129 7.84 15.26 0.73
C GLY A 129 6.77 16.34 0.59
N PRO A 130 6.93 17.52 1.21
CA PRO A 130 5.98 18.61 1.08
C PRO A 130 5.80 18.95 -0.41
N TYR A 131 4.63 18.66 -0.96
CA TYR A 131 4.26 19.08 -2.30
C TYR A 131 3.89 20.57 -2.25
N GLY A 132 4.91 21.44 -2.29
CA GLY A 132 4.72 22.90 -2.35
C GLY A 132 5.75 23.69 -1.53
N PRO A 133 5.81 25.02 -1.69
CA PRO A 133 6.70 25.89 -0.91
C PRO A 133 6.36 25.96 0.59
N ASP A 134 5.20 25.43 0.99
CA ASP A 134 4.75 25.44 2.37
C ASP A 134 5.25 24.20 3.12
N ARG A 135 6.21 24.45 4.02
CA ARG A 135 6.82 23.46 4.90
C ARG A 135 5.89 23.21 6.08
N VAL A 136 5.33 22.00 6.19
CA VAL A 136 4.70 21.55 7.43
C VAL A 136 5.55 20.41 8.00
N ALA A 137 6.15 20.64 9.16
CA ALA A 137 6.73 19.61 10.00
C ALA A 137 5.73 19.32 11.12
N MET A 138 5.27 18.07 11.24
CA MET A 138 4.36 17.66 12.30
C MET A 138 5.18 17.11 13.48
N GLU A 139 5.17 17.81 14.61
CA GLU A 139 5.62 17.26 15.89
C GLU A 139 4.40 16.70 16.65
N VAL A 140 4.44 15.41 17.00
CA VAL A 140 3.39 14.80 17.83
C VAL A 140 3.70 15.10 19.28
N HIS A 141 3.00 16.08 19.84
CA HIS A 141 3.12 16.45 21.24
C HIS A 141 2.14 15.66 22.12
N ARG A 142 2.63 14.99 23.17
CA ARG A 142 1.80 14.31 24.19
C ARG A 142 1.36 15.27 25.31
N TRP A 143 0.63 16.34 24.99
CA TRP A 143 0.11 17.26 26.00
C TRP A 143 -1.42 17.29 26.04
N ILE A 144 -1.96 17.63 27.21
CA ILE A 144 -3.39 17.60 27.60
C ILE A 144 -4.26 18.57 26.76
N ASN A 145 -3.66 19.42 25.93
CA ASN A 145 -4.36 20.44 25.14
C ASN A 145 -3.96 20.36 23.66
N THR A 146 -4.38 19.28 23.00
CA THR A 146 -4.10 19.03 21.59
C THR A 146 -5.22 19.61 20.73
N ASP A 147 -4.89 20.51 19.80
CA ASP A 147 -5.83 20.97 18.77
C ASP A 147 -5.94 19.90 17.68
N GLU A 148 -6.91 19.00 17.86
CA GLU A 148 -7.17 17.88 16.95
C GLU A 148 -7.45 18.33 15.51
N ILE A 149 -8.03 19.53 15.32
CA ILE A 149 -8.38 20.05 13.99
C ILE A 149 -7.10 20.47 13.27
N GLN A 150 -6.21 21.20 13.94
CA GLN A 150 -4.94 21.60 13.37
C GLN A 150 -4.06 20.38 13.07
N GLN A 151 -4.02 19.40 13.99
CA GLN A 151 -3.27 18.15 13.78
C GLN A 151 -3.80 17.34 12.58
N TYR A 152 -5.13 17.30 12.37
CA TYR A 152 -5.73 16.67 11.20
C TYR A 152 -5.39 17.38 9.88
N VAL A 153 -5.35 18.73 9.89
CA VAL A 153 -4.95 19.52 8.71
C VAL A 153 -3.49 19.26 8.35
N ASP A 154 -2.62 19.18 9.36
CA ASP A 154 -1.18 18.97 9.17
C ASP A 154 -0.86 17.53 8.75
N ALA A 155 -1.57 16.54 9.30
CA ALA A 155 -1.42 15.12 8.97
C ALA A 155 -1.99 14.74 7.59
N ARG A 156 -2.82 15.60 6.97
CA ARG A 156 -3.46 15.34 5.66
C ARG A 156 -2.48 15.02 4.53
N TRP A 157 -1.22 15.44 4.69
CA TRP A 157 -0.16 15.28 3.71
C TRP A 157 0.69 14.02 3.92
N ILE A 158 0.40 13.27 4.98
CA ILE A 158 0.94 11.94 5.26
C ILE A 158 -0.18 10.95 4.88
N CYS A 159 0.01 10.21 3.79
CA CYS A 159 -0.97 9.27 3.18
C CYS A 159 -1.67 8.36 4.23
N ALA A 160 -2.97 8.03 4.24
CA ALA A 160 -4.15 8.42 3.47
C ALA A 160 -5.32 8.74 4.46
N PRO A 161 -6.11 9.81 4.26
CA PRO A 161 -7.21 10.20 5.15
C PRO A 161 -8.34 9.15 5.29
N GLU A 162 -8.45 8.22 4.33
CA GLU A 162 -9.53 7.25 4.28
C GLU A 162 -9.36 6.06 5.25
N SER A 163 -8.16 5.87 5.80
CA SER A 163 -7.89 4.82 6.80
C SER A 163 -8.32 5.23 8.21
N LEU A 164 -8.17 6.51 8.58
CA LEU A 164 -8.53 7.01 9.92
C LEU A 164 -10.04 6.94 10.19
N TRP A 165 -10.88 7.20 9.19
CA TRP A 165 -12.33 7.18 9.37
C TRP A 165 -12.89 5.79 9.68
N LYS A 166 -12.22 4.73 9.20
CA LYS A 166 -12.57 3.33 9.50
C LYS A 166 -12.03 2.85 10.84
N ILE A 167 -10.93 3.41 11.32
CA ILE A 167 -10.29 3.01 12.58
C ILE A 167 -11.02 3.60 13.79
N TYR A 168 -11.51 4.84 13.71
CA TYR A 168 -12.03 5.55 14.90
C TYR A 168 -13.56 5.55 15.07
N ALA A 169 -14.31 4.87 14.20
CA ALA A 169 -15.76 4.64 14.33
C ALA A 169 -16.56 5.82 14.94
N PHE A 170 -16.47 7.00 14.33
CA PHE A 170 -17.24 8.14 14.79
C PHE A 170 -18.73 7.96 14.47
N ASN A 171 -19.58 8.03 15.50
CA ASN A 171 -21.02 8.12 15.32
C ASN A 171 -21.35 9.49 14.72
N LEU A 172 -21.89 9.46 13.50
CA LEU A 172 -22.54 10.62 12.89
C LEU A 172 -23.99 10.63 13.37
N TYR A 173 -24.35 11.66 14.13
CA TYR A 173 -25.74 11.99 14.46
C TYR A 173 -26.47 12.57 13.25
#